data_AF-A0A2V7RQU3-F1
#
_entry.id   AF-A0A2V7RQU3-F1
#
_cell.length_a   1.000
_cell.length_b   1.000
_cell.length_c   1.000
_cell.angle_alpha   90.00
_cell.angle_beta   90.00
_cell.angle_gamma   90.00
#
_symmetry.space_group_name_H-M   'P 1'
#
loop_
_entity.id
_entity.type
_entity.pdbx_description
1 polymer ?
#
loop_
_entity_poly.entity_id
_entity_poly.type
_entity_poly.pdbx_seq_one_letter_code
_entity_poly.pdbx_strand_id
1 'polypeptide(L)'
;MNEGLAVHVSRAISPGHAAWEYFGYERRQYARIRELEPVIARAVTPDLDRAALGLRLRYLSGGMSDEARTVDGRYLLPERSGYYLGARLCEAGIDAKGLAWAIRATDLELSAYARSAAVSA
;
A
#
# COMPACT_ATOMS: atom_id res chain seq x y z
N MET A 1 1.71 3.79 4.85
CA MET A 1 3.13 3.44 4.58
C MET A 1 3.68 2.53 5.67
N ASN A 2 3.50 2.86 6.95
CA ASN A 2 3.93 2.02 8.08
C ASN A 2 3.44 0.57 7.99
N GLU A 3 2.20 0.37 7.58
CA GLU A 3 1.59 -0.95 7.39
C GLU A 3 2.27 -1.72 6.24
N GLY A 4 2.66 -1.01 5.18
CA GLY A 4 3.44 -1.56 4.07
C GLY A 4 4.86 -1.96 4.48
N LEU A 5 5.53 -1.09 5.26
CA LEU A 5 6.84 -1.41 5.85
C LEU A 5 6.74 -2.64 6.75
N ALA A 6 5.67 -2.75 7.56
CA ALA A 6 5.44 -3.90 8.42
C ALA A 6 5.32 -5.20 7.60
N VAL A 7 4.63 -5.18 6.45
CA VAL A 7 4.55 -6.33 5.53
C VAL A 7 5.95 -6.75 5.05
N HIS A 8 6.75 -5.80 4.59
CA HIS A 8 8.10 -6.08 4.07
C HIS A 8 9.05 -6.57 5.16
N VAL A 9 9.03 -5.97 6.34
CA VAL A 9 9.81 -6.41 7.50
C VAL A 9 9.39 -7.81 7.94
N SER A 10 8.08 -8.09 7.97
CA SER A 10 7.56 -9.42 8.35
C SER A 10 8.06 -10.51 7.39
N ARG A 11 8.05 -10.23 6.07
CA ARG A 11 8.60 -11.13 5.04
C ARG A 11 10.10 -11.38 5.22
N ALA A 12 10.86 -10.35 5.57
CA ALA A 12 12.30 -10.46 5.74
C ALA A 12 12.69 -11.25 7.00
N ILE A 13 11.95 -11.07 8.10
CA ILE A 13 12.25 -11.71 9.39
C ILE A 13 11.69 -13.14 9.45
N SER A 14 10.53 -13.38 8.85
CA SER A 14 9.84 -14.67 8.86
C SER A 14 9.45 -15.05 7.42
N PRO A 15 10.39 -15.57 6.62
CA PRO A 15 10.11 -15.99 5.25
C PRO A 15 9.35 -17.33 5.21
N GLY A 16 8.78 -17.66 4.05
CA GLY A 16 8.16 -18.98 3.79
C GLY A 16 6.64 -19.01 3.85
N HIS A 17 5.98 -17.97 4.38
CA HIS A 17 4.51 -17.84 4.31
C HIS A 17 4.04 -17.46 2.90
N ALA A 18 2.78 -17.75 2.60
CA ALA A 18 2.14 -17.31 1.38
C ALA A 18 1.98 -15.79 1.34
N ALA A 19 1.98 -15.20 0.14
CA ALA A 19 2.02 -13.76 -0.02
C ALA A 19 0.85 -13.01 0.66
N TRP A 20 -0.35 -13.61 0.69
CA TRP A 20 -1.56 -13.04 1.30
C TRP A 20 -1.53 -13.05 2.83
N GLU A 21 -0.77 -13.97 3.43
CA GLU A 21 -0.69 -14.13 4.90
C GLU A 21 0.02 -12.93 5.53
N TYR A 22 1.03 -12.37 4.88
CA TYR A 22 1.70 -11.14 5.34
C TYR A 22 0.80 -9.92 5.37
N PHE A 23 -0.26 -9.90 4.55
CA PHE A 23 -1.27 -8.85 4.58
C PHE A 23 -2.42 -9.15 5.55
N GLY A 24 -2.45 -10.35 6.15
CA GLY A 24 -3.57 -10.86 6.93
C GLY A 24 -4.85 -10.98 6.10
N TYR A 25 -4.74 -11.30 4.81
CA TYR A 25 -5.88 -11.46 3.90
C TYR A 25 -6.27 -12.92 3.74
N GLU A 26 -7.53 -13.14 3.36
CA GLU A 26 -7.89 -14.39 2.69
C GLU A 26 -7.30 -14.46 1.27
N ARG A 27 -7.03 -15.66 0.77
CA ARG A 27 -6.48 -15.88 -0.58
C ARG A 27 -7.30 -15.18 -1.67
N ARG A 28 -8.63 -15.25 -1.60
CA ARG A 28 -9.54 -14.59 -2.56
C ARG A 28 -9.48 -13.07 -2.49
N GLN A 29 -9.37 -12.51 -1.29
CA GLN A 29 -9.27 -11.06 -1.08
C GLN A 29 -7.97 -10.54 -1.68
N TYR A 30 -6.86 -11.25 -1.45
CA TYR A 30 -5.57 -10.91 -2.04
C TYR A 30 -5.61 -10.94 -3.57
N ALA A 31 -6.17 -12.00 -4.16
CA ALA A 31 -6.31 -12.10 -5.61
C ALA A 31 -7.12 -10.93 -6.19
N ARG A 32 -8.24 -10.56 -5.55
CA ARG A 32 -9.08 -9.44 -5.97
C ARG A 32 -8.37 -8.10 -5.88
N ILE A 33 -7.63 -7.85 -4.80
CA ILE A 33 -6.86 -6.61 -4.63
C ILE A 33 -5.77 -6.50 -5.71
N ARG A 34 -5.07 -7.60 -6.02
CA ARG A 34 -4.07 -7.62 -7.09
C ARG A 34 -4.66 -7.35 -8.47
N GLU A 35 -5.80 -7.98 -8.77
CA GLU A 35 -6.53 -7.76 -10.02
C GLU A 35 -6.89 -6.28 -10.21
N LEU A 36 -7.31 -5.63 -9.13
CA LEU A 36 -7.73 -4.23 -9.13
C LEU A 36 -6.59 -3.23 -8.94
N GLU A 37 -5.33 -3.68 -8.76
CA GLU A 37 -4.21 -2.80 -8.40
C GLU A 37 -4.08 -1.56 -9.30
N PRO A 38 -4.12 -1.63 -10.65
CA PRO A 38 -3.98 -0.45 -11.49
C PRO A 38 -5.13 0.55 -11.30
N VAL A 39 -6.34 0.05 -11.08
CA VAL A 39 -7.55 0.88 -10.86
C VAL A 39 -7.45 1.56 -9.50
N ILE A 40 -7.09 0.80 -8.46
CA ILE A 40 -6.90 1.30 -7.11
C ILE A 40 -5.81 2.37 -7.10
N ALA A 41 -4.64 2.08 -7.68
CA ALA A 41 -3.51 3.00 -7.74
C ALA A 41 -3.89 4.33 -8.40
N ARG A 42 -4.58 4.28 -9.54
CA ARG A 42 -5.06 5.48 -10.22
C ARG A 42 -6.08 6.26 -9.40
N ALA A 43 -7.04 5.55 -8.79
CA ALA A 43 -8.09 6.17 -8.00
C ALA A 43 -7.54 6.88 -6.77
N VAL A 44 -6.53 6.30 -6.10
CA VAL A 44 -5.93 6.93 -4.91
C VAL A 44 -4.92 8.02 -5.26
N THR A 45 -4.42 8.12 -6.50
CA THR A 45 -3.41 9.13 -6.87
C THR A 45 -3.74 10.56 -6.43
N PRO A 46 -4.98 11.07 -6.56
CA PRO A 46 -5.33 12.41 -6.06
C PRO A 46 -5.35 12.49 -4.53
N ASP A 47 -5.73 11.40 -3.85
CA ASP A 47 -5.77 11.27 -2.38
C ASP A 47 -4.38 11.04 -1.77
N LEU A 48 -3.40 10.60 -2.58
CA LEU A 48 -1.99 10.59 -2.24
C LEU A 48 -1.46 12.02 -2.32
N ASP A 49 -1.87 12.85 -1.36
CA ASP A 49 -1.16 14.08 -1.06
C ASP A 49 0.33 13.78 -0.77
N ARG A 50 1.19 14.80 -0.88
CA ARG A 50 2.68 14.69 -0.87
C ARG A 50 3.29 13.75 0.18
N ALA A 51 2.55 13.45 1.26
CA ALA A 51 2.92 12.65 2.42
C ALA A 51 2.18 11.30 2.55
N ALA A 52 1.27 10.95 1.63
CA ALA A 52 0.41 9.76 1.71
C ALA A 52 -0.38 9.66 3.04
N LEU A 53 -0.63 10.82 3.69
CA LEU A 53 -1.35 10.93 4.95
C LEU A 53 -2.84 10.64 4.77
N GLY A 54 -3.40 10.91 3.58
CA GLY A 54 -4.78 10.57 3.22
C GLY A 54 -5.10 9.07 3.25
N LEU A 55 -4.10 8.19 3.14
CA LEU A 55 -4.30 6.74 3.24
C LEU A 55 -4.59 6.24 4.66
N ARG A 56 -4.31 7.05 5.70
CA ARG A 56 -4.17 6.50 7.05
C ARG A 56 -5.48 6.22 7.80
N LEU A 57 -6.65 6.52 7.22
CA LEU A 57 -7.93 6.28 7.92
C LEU A 57 -9.03 5.61 7.07
N ARG A 58 -9.06 5.75 5.75
CA ARG A 58 -10.24 5.37 4.95
C ARG A 58 -10.21 3.94 4.37
N TYR A 59 -9.01 3.41 4.08
CA TYR A 59 -8.83 2.13 3.37
C TYR A 59 -8.01 1.08 4.15
N LEU A 60 -7.60 1.41 5.38
CA LEU A 60 -6.75 0.56 6.23
C LEU A 60 -7.55 -0.26 7.24
N SER A 61 -8.67 0.24 7.76
CA SER A 61 -9.53 -0.48 8.69
C SER A 61 -10.64 -1.25 7.96
N GLY A 62 -10.92 -2.47 8.41
CA GLY A 62 -12.18 -3.15 8.06
C GLY A 62 -13.36 -2.48 8.76
N GLY A 63 -14.57 -2.61 8.22
CA GLY A 63 -15.78 -2.04 8.81
C GLY A 63 -16.09 -0.60 8.39
N MET A 64 -15.37 -0.07 7.39
CA MET A 64 -15.71 1.20 6.76
C MET A 64 -16.82 0.98 5.72
N SER A 65 -17.82 1.88 5.71
CA SER A 65 -18.93 1.80 4.75
C SER A 65 -18.44 1.85 3.30
N ASP A 66 -19.22 1.28 2.38
CA ASP A 66 -18.92 1.36 0.95
C ASP A 66 -18.80 2.81 0.48
N GLU A 67 -19.64 3.69 1.00
CA GLU A 67 -19.61 5.12 0.69
C GLU A 67 -18.31 5.78 1.18
N ALA A 68 -17.85 5.45 2.39
CA ALA A 68 -16.57 5.91 2.88
C ALA A 68 -15.40 5.39 2.03
N ARG A 69 -15.52 4.21 1.41
CA ARG A 69 -14.49 3.61 0.55
C ARG A 69 -14.63 3.96 -0.93
N THR A 70 -15.62 4.78 -1.29
CA THR A 70 -15.84 5.19 -2.68
C THR A 70 -15.03 6.45 -3.00
N VAL A 71 -14.18 6.36 -4.01
CA VAL A 71 -13.34 7.46 -4.51
C VAL A 71 -13.95 8.04 -5.77
N ASP A 72 -13.94 9.37 -5.89
CA ASP A 72 -14.53 10.14 -6.99
C ASP A 72 -16.00 9.80 -7.29
N GLY A 73 -16.73 9.27 -6.30
CA GLY A 73 -18.11 8.80 -6.46
C GLY A 73 -18.27 7.62 -7.43
N ARG A 74 -17.17 6.94 -7.81
CA ARG A 74 -17.15 5.95 -8.89
C ARG A 74 -16.40 4.66 -8.54
N TYR A 75 -15.32 4.75 -7.77
CA TYR A 75 -14.43 3.63 -7.53
C TYR A 75 -14.55 3.14 -6.09
N LEU A 76 -15.21 1.99 -5.90
CA LEU A 76 -15.27 1.33 -4.61
C LEU A 76 -13.95 0.60 -4.33
N LEU A 77 -13.19 1.09 -3.36
CA LEU A 77 -11.95 0.42 -2.96
C LEU A 77 -12.24 -0.79 -2.06
N PRO A 78 -11.60 -1.95 -2.30
CA PRO A 78 -11.72 -3.09 -1.41
C PRO A 78 -11.28 -2.74 0.00
N GLU A 79 -11.95 -3.32 0.99
CA GLU A 79 -11.51 -3.21 2.38
C GLU A 79 -10.06 -3.64 2.54
N ARG A 80 -9.34 -2.91 3.40
CA ARG A 80 -7.94 -3.14 3.75
C ARG A 80 -6.95 -3.02 2.60
N SER A 81 -7.37 -2.64 1.39
CA SER A 81 -6.48 -2.42 0.23
C SER A 81 -5.29 -1.50 0.51
N GLY A 82 -5.39 -0.61 1.51
CA GLY A 82 -4.30 0.24 1.95
C GLY A 82 -3.04 -0.51 2.43
N TYR A 83 -3.15 -1.74 2.97
CA TYR A 83 -1.96 -2.54 3.31
C TYR A 83 -1.17 -2.93 2.05
N TYR A 84 -1.89 -3.32 1.00
CA TYR A 84 -1.28 -3.71 -0.27
C TYR A 84 -0.66 -2.49 -0.96
N LEU A 85 -1.40 -1.39 -1.08
CA LEU A 85 -0.90 -0.14 -1.67
C LEU A 85 0.30 0.41 -0.90
N GLY A 86 0.22 0.42 0.42
CA GLY A 86 1.31 0.86 1.28
C GLY A 86 2.57 0.04 1.06
N ALA A 87 2.45 -1.28 0.88
CA ALA A 87 3.60 -2.14 0.59
C ALA A 87 4.21 -1.79 -0.78
N ARG A 88 3.39 -1.63 -1.83
CA ARG A 88 3.85 -1.24 -3.18
C ARG A 88 4.58 0.09 -3.18
N LEU A 89 4.06 1.09 -2.45
CA LEU A 89 4.69 2.42 -2.36
C LEU A 89 6.08 2.39 -1.70
N CYS A 90 6.35 1.43 -0.82
CA CYS A 90 7.64 1.34 -0.13
C CYS A 90 8.70 0.57 -0.92
N GLU A 91 8.32 -0.25 -1.92
CA GLU A 91 9.22 -1.17 -2.62
C GLU A 91 10.43 -0.45 -3.22
N ALA A 92 10.23 0.59 -4.03
CA ALA A 92 11.31 1.30 -4.70
C ALA A 92 12.34 1.89 -3.71
N GLY A 93 11.88 2.38 -2.55
CA GLY A 93 12.77 2.90 -1.50
C GLY A 93 13.54 1.78 -0.79
N ILE A 94 12.88 0.65 -0.52
CA ILE A 94 13.51 -0.53 0.08
C ILE A 94 14.55 -1.12 -0.88
N ASP A 95 14.25 -1.25 -2.16
CA ASP A 95 15.17 -1.78 -3.16
C ASP A 95 16.40 -0.88 -3.32
N ALA A 96 16.23 0.44 -3.23
CA ALA A 96 17.32 1.40 -3.38
C ALA A 96 18.21 1.57 -2.14
N LYS A 97 17.67 1.41 -0.92
CA LYS A 97 18.36 1.78 0.34
C LYS A 97 18.35 0.70 1.42
N GLY A 98 17.60 -0.37 1.21
CA GLY A 98 17.41 -1.46 2.16
C GLY A 98 16.39 -1.15 3.27
N LEU A 99 15.96 -2.23 3.95
CA LEU A 99 14.94 -2.17 5.00
C LEU A 99 15.35 -1.31 6.20
N ALA A 100 16.61 -1.38 6.63
CA ALA A 100 17.08 -0.65 7.80
C ALA A 100 16.95 0.88 7.63
N TRP A 101 17.17 1.40 6.42
CA TRP A 101 16.89 2.79 6.11
C TRP A 101 15.38 3.04 6.03
N ALA A 102 14.64 2.20 5.28
CA ALA A 102 13.23 2.42 5.00
C ALA A 102 12.36 2.50 6.28
N ILE A 103 12.67 1.74 7.33
CA ILE A 103 11.92 1.78 8.60
C ILE A 103 12.14 3.08 9.40
N ARG A 104 13.21 3.83 9.11
CA ARG A 104 13.53 5.11 9.74
C ARG A 104 13.22 6.30 8.84
N ALA A 105 12.98 6.04 7.55
CA ALA A 105 12.71 7.05 6.56
C ALA A 105 11.37 7.73 6.85
N THR A 106 11.32 9.03 6.55
CA THR A 106 10.07 9.78 6.52
C THR A 106 9.20 9.32 5.37
N ASP A 107 7.91 9.58 5.49
CA ASP A 107 6.93 9.46 4.42
C ASP A 107 7.32 10.23 3.15
N LEU A 108 7.87 11.43 3.29
CA LEU A 108 8.36 12.24 2.16
C LEU A 108 9.53 11.58 1.42
N GLU A 109 10.50 11.01 2.15
CA GLU A 109 11.64 10.31 1.58
C GLU A 109 11.19 9.06 0.80
N LEU A 110 10.35 8.22 1.40
CA LEU A 110 9.82 7.02 0.75
C LEU A 110 8.99 7.38 -0.49
N SER A 111 8.16 8.42 -0.39
CA SER A 111 7.31 8.88 -1.50
C SER A 111 8.13 9.42 -2.68
N ALA A 112 9.33 9.95 -2.45
CA ALA A 112 10.21 10.42 -3.53
C ALA A 112 10.65 9.25 -4.43
N TYR A 113 10.96 8.09 -3.84
CA TYR A 113 11.31 6.89 -4.59
C TYR A 113 10.11 6.31 -5.33
N ALA A 114 8.94 6.28 -4.71
CA ALA A 114 7.71 5.81 -5.36
C ALA A 114 7.38 6.63 -6.62
N ARG A 115 7.50 7.96 -6.55
CA ARG A 115 7.31 8.85 -7.70
C ARG A 115 8.34 8.61 -8.79
N SER A 116 9.62 8.48 -8.43
CA SER A 116 10.69 8.23 -9.39
C SER A 116 10.52 6.90 -10.13
N ALA A 117 10.01 5.88 -9.44
CA ALA A 117 9.70 4.58 -10.05
C ALA A 117 8.52 4.68 -11.03
N ALA A 118 7.45 5.40 -10.67
CA ALA A 118 6.28 5.58 -11.52
C ALA A 118 6.57 6.37 -12.81
N VAL A 119 7.55 7.29 -12.80
CA VAL A 119 7.96 8.05 -13.99
C VAL A 119 8.84 7.21 -14.94
N SER A 120 9.49 6.17 -14.42
CA SER A 120 10.43 5.32 -15.18
C SER A 120 9.79 4.07 -15.79
N ALA A 121 8.50 3.82 -15.53
CA ALA A 121 7.72 2.66 -15.97
C ALA A 121 6.75 3.01 -17.10
#